data_AF-A0A2K1Q1E0-F1
#
_entry.id   AF-A0A2K1Q1E0-F1
#
_cell.length_a   1.000
_cell.length_b   1.000
_cell.length_c   1.000
_cell.angle_alpha   90.00
_cell.angle_beta   90.00
_cell.angle_gamma   90.00
#
_symmetry.space_group_name_H-M   'P 1'
#
loop_
_entity.id
_entity.type
_entity.pdbx_description
1 polymer ?
#
loop_
_entity_poly.entity_id
_entity_poly.type
_entity_poly.pdbx_seq_one_letter_code
_entity_poly.pdbx_strand_id
1 'polypeptide(L)'
;MNKDLEALTFIRAGWYISYMNYCATGEGVTSIIAVSGSAERSEKLLKYQLPGYFHPHIVTAPIDAYADMEVAKMIEWIPDAAKRILQQIPPASGEYVAHLHYNLS
;
A
#
# COMPACT_ATOMS: atom_id res chain seq x y z
N MET A 1 23.29 5.16 -5.62
CA MET A 1 22.67 5.20 -4.28
C MET A 1 22.35 3.76 -3.89
N ASN A 2 22.67 3.31 -2.68
CA ASN A 2 22.54 1.90 -2.29
C ASN A 2 21.05 1.55 -2.08
N LYS A 3 20.55 0.50 -2.74
CA LYS A 3 19.12 0.10 -2.68
C LYS A 3 18.64 -0.17 -1.25
N ASP A 4 19.53 -0.70 -0.41
CA ASP A 4 19.24 -0.98 1.00
C ASP A 4 18.94 0.30 1.80
N LEU A 5 19.56 1.43 1.42
CA LEU A 5 19.34 2.72 2.07
C LEU A 5 17.99 3.35 1.67
N GLU A 6 17.56 3.17 0.41
CA GLU A 6 16.26 3.62 -0.10
C GLU A 6 15.11 2.85 0.58
N ALA A 7 15.25 1.54 0.75
CA ALA A 7 14.27 0.73 1.47
C ALA A 7 14.13 1.16 2.94
N LEU A 8 15.27 1.38 3.62
CA LEU A 8 15.31 1.83 5.02
C LEU A 8 14.71 3.22 5.25
N THR A 9 14.77 4.12 4.27
CA THR A 9 14.20 5.49 4.39
C THR A 9 12.69 5.51 4.25
N PHE A 10 12.11 4.64 3.40
CA PHE A 10 10.66 4.55 3.24
C PHE A 10 10.00 4.00 4.51
N ILE A 11 10.63 2.99 5.09
CA ILE A 11 10.26 2.32 6.35
C ILE A 11 10.30 3.26 7.58
N ARG A 12 11.14 4.31 7.55
CA ARG A 12 11.30 5.23 8.69
C ARG A 12 10.44 6.50 8.60
N ALA A 13 9.77 6.73 7.48
CA ALA A 13 9.06 7.97 7.23
C ALA A 13 7.65 8.01 7.84
N GLY A 14 7.19 6.97 8.55
CA GLY A 14 5.90 7.00 9.24
C GLY A 14 4.69 6.91 8.31
N TRP A 15 4.85 6.18 7.21
CA TRP A 15 3.76 5.87 6.28
C TRP A 15 2.91 4.70 6.78
N TYR A 16 1.64 4.71 6.40
CA TYR A 16 0.73 3.60 6.57
C TYR A 16 0.30 3.09 5.20
N ILE A 17 0.11 1.78 5.11
CA ILE A 17 -0.43 1.09 3.95
C ILE A 17 -1.80 0.52 4.31
N SER A 18 -2.76 0.69 3.42
CA SER A 18 -4.03 -0.03 3.45
C SER A 18 -4.17 -0.79 2.15
N TYR A 19 -4.58 -2.06 2.20
CA TYR A 19 -4.78 -2.84 1.00
C TYR A 19 -5.98 -3.78 1.10
N MET A 20 -6.47 -4.17 -0.07
CA MET A 20 -7.49 -5.21 -0.23
C MET A 20 -7.13 -6.06 -1.43
N ASN A 21 -7.01 -7.36 -1.20
CA ASN A 21 -6.84 -8.38 -2.23
C ASN A 21 -8.18 -9.10 -2.42
N TYR A 22 -8.73 -9.09 -3.62
CA TYR A 22 -9.93 -9.86 -3.92
C TYR A 22 -9.83 -10.58 -5.26
N CYS A 23 -10.29 -11.82 -5.28
CA CYS A 23 -10.38 -12.63 -6.49
C CYS A 23 -11.70 -12.31 -7.19
N ALA A 24 -11.63 -11.75 -8.39
CA ALA A 24 -12.79 -11.66 -9.26
C ALA A 24 -12.94 -12.99 -10.00
N THR A 25 -13.94 -13.79 -9.60
CA THR A 25 -14.55 -14.88 -10.40
C THR A 25 -13.64 -15.97 -10.98
N GLY A 26 -12.44 -16.19 -10.42
CA GLY A 26 -11.55 -17.28 -10.84
C GLY A 26 -10.67 -16.97 -12.05
N GLU A 27 -10.70 -15.73 -12.55
CA GLU A 27 -9.93 -15.31 -13.73
C GLU A 27 -8.71 -14.44 -13.36
N GLY A 28 -8.78 -13.74 -12.22
CA GLY A 28 -7.67 -12.90 -11.77
C GLY A 28 -7.81 -12.40 -10.34
N VAL A 29 -6.72 -11.82 -9.85
CA VAL A 29 -6.65 -11.15 -8.56
C VAL A 29 -6.59 -9.66 -8.82
N THR A 30 -7.41 -8.91 -8.10
CA THR A 30 -7.31 -7.46 -8.01
C THR A 30 -6.81 -7.08 -6.62
N SER A 31 -5.78 -6.25 -6.61
CA SER A 31 -5.15 -5.72 -5.42
C SER A 31 -5.19 -4.20 -5.49
N ILE A 32 -5.82 -3.58 -4.51
CA ILE A 32 -5.82 -2.12 -4.37
C ILE A 32 -4.97 -1.79 -3.16
N ILE A 33 -4.00 -0.90 -3.35
CA ILE A 33 -3.08 -0.43 -2.33
C ILE A 33 -3.26 1.09 -2.19
N ALA A 34 -3.42 1.57 -0.97
CA ALA A 34 -3.39 2.98 -0.61
C ALA A 34 -2.27 3.21 0.41
N VAL A 35 -1.58 4.34 0.31
CA VAL A 35 -0.54 4.77 1.25
C VAL A 35 -0.76 6.22 1.63
N SER A 36 -0.64 6.53 2.92
CA SER A 36 -0.80 7.87 3.48
C SER A 36 -0.07 7.98 4.83
N GLY A 37 0.16 9.20 5.33
CA GLY A 37 0.83 9.44 6.61
C GLY A 37 0.04 9.09 7.88
N SER A 38 -1.14 8.48 7.76
CA SER A 38 -1.90 7.95 8.90
C SER A 38 -2.75 6.75 8.50
N ALA A 39 -2.99 5.85 9.47
CA ALA A 39 -3.85 4.68 9.29
C ALA A 39 -5.26 5.06 8.81
N GLU A 40 -5.90 6.01 9.50
CA GLU A 40 -7.25 6.49 9.18
C GLU A 40 -7.35 7.00 7.74
N ARG A 41 -6.38 7.82 7.31
CA ARG A 41 -6.40 8.43 6.00
C ARG A 41 -6.10 7.41 4.90
N SER A 42 -5.17 6.50 5.14
CA SER A 42 -4.87 5.38 4.23
C SER A 42 -6.11 4.49 4.02
N GLU A 43 -6.80 4.13 5.11
CA GLU A 43 -8.00 3.30 5.04
C GLU A 43 -9.15 4.03 4.34
N LYS A 44 -9.33 5.33 4.63
CA LYS A 44 -10.34 6.16 3.99
C LYS A 44 -10.10 6.25 2.47
N LEU A 45 -8.85 6.43 2.03
CA LEU A 45 -8.49 6.42 0.61
C LEU A 45 -8.86 5.11 -0.05
N LEU A 46 -8.56 3.98 0.60
CA LEU A 46 -8.89 2.67 0.07
C LEU A 46 -10.41 2.43 0.01
N LYS A 47 -11.16 2.86 1.03
CA LYS A 47 -12.64 2.78 1.04
C LYS A 47 -13.28 3.54 -0.11
N TYR A 48 -12.69 4.65 -0.57
CA TYR A 48 -13.19 5.37 -1.75
C TYR A 48 -12.99 4.61 -3.06
N GLN A 49 -12.04 3.67 -3.11
CA GLN A 49 -11.79 2.83 -4.29
C GLN A 49 -12.63 1.53 -4.29
N LEU A 50 -13.21 1.16 -3.14
CA LEU A 50 -13.85 -0.13 -2.94
C LEU A 50 -15.36 0.02 -2.69
N PRO A 51 -16.18 -0.87 -3.28
CA PRO A 51 -17.53 -1.09 -2.82
C PRO A 51 -17.62 -1.37 -1.31
N GLY A 52 -18.69 -0.89 -0.66
CA GLY A 52 -18.87 -0.95 0.80
C GLY A 52 -18.77 -2.35 1.40
N TYR A 53 -19.17 -3.39 0.66
CA TYR A 53 -19.12 -4.77 1.15
C TYR A 53 -17.69 -5.32 1.29
N PHE A 54 -16.68 -4.70 0.67
CA PHE A 54 -15.27 -5.06 0.86
C PHE A 54 -14.62 -4.34 2.04
N HIS A 55 -15.24 -3.28 2.58
CA HIS A 55 -14.66 -2.46 3.65
C HIS A 55 -14.28 -3.27 4.91
N PRO A 56 -15.05 -4.30 5.34
CA PRO A 56 -14.69 -5.12 6.50
C PRO A 56 -13.43 -5.96 6.32
N HIS A 57 -12.93 -6.11 5.08
CA HIS A 57 -11.79 -6.95 4.74
C HIS A 57 -10.52 -6.13 4.46
N ILE A 58 -10.58 -4.80 4.63
CA ILE A 58 -9.41 -3.94 4.48
C ILE A 58 -8.39 -4.25 5.57
N VAL A 59 -7.15 -4.44 5.16
CA VAL A 59 -6.00 -4.49 6.07
C VAL A 59 -5.33 -3.13 6.07
N THR A 60 -5.06 -2.59 7.25
CA THR A 60 -4.29 -1.34 7.44
C THR A 60 -3.14 -1.59 8.40
N ALA A 61 -1.92 -1.26 7.99
CA ALA A 61 -0.72 -1.50 8.76
C ALA A 61 0.29 -0.34 8.62
N PRO A 62 1.17 -0.13 9.60
CA PRO A 62 2.33 0.74 9.42
C PRO A 62 3.29 0.13 8.39
N ILE A 63 3.96 0.99 7.61
CA ILE A 63 5.10 0.59 6.78
C ILE A 63 6.36 0.67 7.64
N ASP A 64 6.70 -0.45 8.30
CA ASP A 64 7.88 -0.54 9.15
C ASP A 64 8.71 -1.83 8.90
N ALA A 65 9.83 -1.97 9.60
CA ALA A 65 10.76 -3.09 9.43
C ALA A 65 10.24 -4.41 10.03
N TYR A 66 9.16 -4.36 10.79
CA TYR A 66 8.52 -5.48 11.48
C TYR A 66 7.18 -5.85 10.83
N ALA A 67 6.90 -5.31 9.65
CA ALA A 67 5.75 -5.68 8.84
C ALA A 67 5.68 -7.20 8.66
N ASP A 68 4.46 -7.75 8.78
CA ASP A 68 4.23 -9.15 8.47
C ASP A 68 4.53 -9.46 6.99
N MET A 69 4.58 -10.75 6.65
CA MET A 69 4.94 -11.18 5.29
C MET A 69 3.99 -10.65 4.22
N GLU A 70 2.71 -10.47 4.52
CA GLU A 70 1.74 -10.00 3.54
C GLU A 70 1.87 -8.49 3.31
N VAL A 71 2.01 -7.73 4.39
CA VAL A 71 2.29 -6.29 4.35
C VAL A 71 3.62 -6.02 3.61
N ALA A 72 4.66 -6.79 3.90
CA ALA A 72 5.96 -6.70 3.22
C ALA A 72 5.81 -6.92 1.70
N LYS A 73 5.06 -7.94 1.29
CA LYS A 73 4.75 -8.20 -0.12
C LYS A 73 3.98 -7.04 -0.77
N MET A 74 3.01 -6.44 -0.08
CA MET A 74 2.27 -5.29 -0.61
C MET A 74 3.18 -4.06 -0.78
N ILE A 75 4.12 -3.84 0.14
CA ILE A 75 5.13 -2.78 0.02
C ILE A 75 6.03 -3.01 -1.19
N GLU A 76 6.41 -4.25 -1.49
CA GLU A 76 7.21 -4.58 -2.69
C GLU A 76 6.48 -4.24 -3.99
N TRP A 77 5.15 -4.33 -4.02
CA TRP A 77 4.35 -3.98 -5.20
C TRP A 77 4.25 -2.48 -5.48
N ILE A 78 4.61 -1.63 -4.51
CA ILE A 78 4.71 -0.19 -4.74
C ILE A 78 5.98 0.07 -5.58
N PRO A 79 5.86 0.72 -6.75
CA PRO A 79 7.03 1.03 -7.59
C PRO A 79 8.04 1.91 -6.85
N ASP A 80 9.34 1.65 -7.07
CA ASP A 80 10.43 2.42 -6.44
C ASP A 80 10.31 3.93 -6.71
N ALA A 81 9.84 4.31 -7.90
CA ALA A 81 9.59 5.72 -8.24
C ALA A 81 8.55 6.37 -7.31
N ALA A 82 7.47 5.65 -6.99
CA ALA A 82 6.46 6.14 -6.06
C ALA A 82 7.02 6.24 -4.63
N LYS A 83 7.78 5.21 -4.18
CA LYS A 83 8.46 5.24 -2.88
C LYS A 83 9.37 6.47 -2.74
N ARG A 84 10.16 6.79 -3.77
CA ARG A 84 11.05 7.96 -3.79
C ARG A 84 10.28 9.28 -3.75
N ILE A 85 9.16 9.39 -4.47
CA ILE A 85 8.30 10.60 -4.41
C ILE A 85 7.74 10.76 -2.99
N LEU A 86 7.22 9.68 -2.40
CA LEU A 86 6.69 9.69 -1.03
C LEU A 86 7.78 10.07 -0.01
N GLN A 87 9.03 9.69 -0.20
CA GLN A 87 10.14 10.10 0.67
C GLN A 87 10.47 11.59 0.60
N GLN A 88 10.12 12.28 -0.49
CA GLN A 88 10.41 13.70 -0.69
C GLN A 88 9.33 14.61 -0.10
N ILE A 89 8.19 14.03 0.31
CA ILE A 89 7.05 14.78 0.82
C ILE A 89 6.83 14.48 2.31
N PRO A 90 6.39 15.47 3.10
CA PRO A 90 5.97 15.21 4.47
C PRO A 90 4.85 14.15 4.50
N PRO A 91 4.90 13.18 5.44
CA PRO A 91 3.91 12.10 5.54
C PRO A 91 2.46 12.59 5.59
N ALA A 92 2.23 13.70 6.28
CA ALA A 92 0.91 14.31 6.42
C ALA A 92 0.31 14.86 5.10
N SER A 93 1.12 14.96 4.05
CA SER A 93 0.75 15.64 2.79
C SER A 93 0.74 14.73 1.57
N GLY A 94 1.27 13.51 1.68
CA GLY A 94 1.36 12.58 0.57
C GLY A 94 0.28 11.52 0.58
N GLU A 95 -0.15 11.15 -0.62
CA GLU A 95 -1.06 10.03 -0.86
C GLU A 95 -0.58 9.28 -2.08
N TYR A 96 -0.71 7.96 -2.05
CA TYR A 96 -0.47 7.09 -3.19
C TYR A 96 -1.55 6.03 -3.24
N VAL A 97 -2.07 5.77 -4.44
CA VAL A 97 -3.04 4.70 -4.69
C VAL A 97 -2.62 3.94 -5.94
N ALA A 98 -2.67 2.62 -5.86
CA ALA A 98 -2.45 1.72 -6.98
C ALA A 98 -3.53 0.66 -7.08
N HIS A 99 -3.86 0.33 -8.31
CA HIS A 99 -4.75 -0.76 -8.68
C HIS A 99 -3.94 -1.72 -9.51
N LEU A 100 -3.75 -2.93 -9.00
CA LEU A 100 -3.09 -4.01 -9.71
C LEU A 100 -4.14 -5.06 -10.04
N HIS A 101 -4.15 -5.50 -11.29
CA HIS A 101 -4.94 -6.64 -11.72
C HIS A 101 -4.01 -7.60 -12.45
N TYR A 102 -4.02 -8.87 -12.07
CA TYR A 102 -3.26 -9.90 -12.75
C TYR A 102 -4.07 -11.18 -12.87
N ASN A 103 -3.94 -11.84 -14.01
CA ASN A 103 -4.57 -13.11 -14.27
C ASN A 103 -3.80 -14.24 -13.56
N LEU A 104 -4.52 -15.31 -13.21
CA LEU A 104 -3.92 -16.50 -12.61
C LEU A 104 -3.53 -17.57 -13.65
N SER A 105 -3.73 -17.28 -14.94
CA SER A 105 -3.45 -18.14 -16.09
C SER A 105 -2.17 -17.78 -16.84
#